data_AF-A0A1G9QZI8-F1
#
_entry.id   AF-A0A1G9QZI8-F1
#
_cell.length_a   1.000
_cell.length_b   1.000
_cell.length_c   1.000
_cell.angle_alpha   90.00
_cell.angle_beta   90.00
_cell.angle_gamma   90.00
#
_symmetry.space_group_name_H-M   'P 1'
#
loop_
_entity.id
_entity.type
_entity.pdbx_description
1 polymer ?
#
loop_
_entity_poly.entity_id
_entity_poly.type
_entity_poly.pdbx_seq_one_letter_code
_entity_poly.pdbx_strand_id
1 'polypeptide(L)' 'MDESVIWGGIGLLLAIGGLGIIAPEVLHELQLHGAGSPVVLYGVGVAAAVALTVLIILPSIAADR' A
#
# COMPACT_ATOMS: atom_id res chain seq x y z
N MET A 1 -24.33 7.13 2.86
CA MET A 1 -23.00 6.49 2.81
C MET A 1 -22.35 6.78 4.13
N ASP A 2 -22.05 5.74 4.89
CA ASP A 2 -21.40 5.91 6.17
C ASP A 2 -20.06 6.64 5.98
N GLU A 3 -19.83 7.65 6.81
CA GLU A 3 -18.64 8.49 6.77
C GLU A 3 -17.35 7.64 6.91
N SER A 4 -17.43 6.53 7.66
CA SER A 4 -16.38 5.52 7.77
C SER A 4 -16.00 4.87 6.44
N VAL A 5 -16.97 4.63 5.55
CA VAL A 5 -16.73 4.04 4.22
C VAL A 5 -16.09 5.03 3.27
N ILE A 6 -16.48 6.30 3.33
CA ILE A 6 -15.87 7.36 2.52
C ILE A 6 -14.40 7.56 2.91
N TRP A 7 -14.13 7.76 4.21
CA TRP A 7 -12.76 7.96 4.69
C TRP A 7 -11.91 6.71 4.56
N GLY A 8 -12.48 5.52 4.79
CA GLY A 8 -11.80 4.24 4.56
C GLY A 8 -11.42 4.06 3.08
N GLY A 9 -12.34 4.37 2.16
CA GLY A 9 -12.09 4.30 0.72
C GLY A 9 -10.99 5.27 0.26
N ILE A 10 -11.01 6.52 0.75
CA ILE A 10 -9.96 7.50 0.46
C ILE A 10 -8.60 7.02 0.99
N GLY A 11 -8.55 6.52 2.23
CA GLY A 11 -7.33 5.98 2.83
C GLY A 11 -6.76 4.81 2.02
N LEU A 12 -7.62 3.91 1.54
CA LEU A 12 -7.22 2.78 0.70
C LEU A 12 -6.64 3.23 -0.65
N LEU A 13 -7.28 4.21 -1.29
CA LEU A 13 -6.78 4.78 -2.55
C LEU A 13 -5.42 5.46 -2.37
N LEU A 14 -5.23 6.21 -1.27
CA LEU A 14 -3.95 6.83 -0.95
C LEU A 14 -2.86 5.79 -0.66
N ALA A 15 -3.18 4.70 0.04
CA ALA A 15 -2.24 3.62 0.31
C ALA A 15 -1.76 2.95 -0.98
N ILE A 16 -2.69 2.60 -1.88
CA ILE A 16 -2.37 1.98 -3.17
C ILE A 16 -1.61 2.97 -4.07
N GLY A 17 -2.05 4.24 -4.12
CA GLY A 17 -1.41 5.29 -4.90
C GLY A 17 0.02 5.56 -4.44
N GLY A 18 0.24 5.64 -3.12
CA GLY A 18 1.56 5.81 -2.53
C GLY A 18 2.52 4.67 -2.89
N LEU A 19 2.05 3.41 -2.83
CA LEU A 19 2.83 2.26 -3.27
C LEU A 19 3.18 2.34 -4.75
N GLY A 20 2.23 2.74 -5.61
CA GLY A 20 2.46 2.93 -7.03
C GLY A 20 3.51 3.99 -7.35
N ILE A 21 3.61 5.04 -6.54
CA ILE A 21 4.61 6.11 -6.71
C ILE A 21 6.02 5.63 -6.35
N ILE A 22 6.18 4.87 -5.28
CA ILE A 22 7.50 4.41 -4.82
C ILE A 22 7.98 3.13 -5.53
N ALA A 23 7.06 2.37 -6.13
CA ALA A 23 7.38 1.09 -6.77
C ALA A 23 8.49 1.16 -7.83
N PRO A 24 8.56 2.18 -8.72
CA PRO A 24 9.62 2.27 -9.72
C PRO A 24 11.01 2.43 -9.09
N GLU A 25 11.11 3.22 -8.02
CA GLU A 25 12.37 3.46 -7.31
C GLU A 25 12.83 2.20 -6.58
N VAL A 26 11.90 1.51 -5.89
CA VAL A 26 12.18 0.24 -5.23
C VAL A 26 12.62 -0.83 -6.24
N LEU A 27 11.98 -0.89 -7.41
CA LEU A 27 12.35 -1.83 -8.47
C LEU A 27 13.73 -1.51 -9.06
N HIS A 28 14.03 -0.23 -9.25
CA HIS A 28 15.32 0.23 -9.74
C HIS A 28 16.46 -0.14 -8.76
N GLU A 29 16.25 0.10 -7.47
CA GLU A 29 17.17 -0.29 -6.39
C GLU A 29 17.34 -1.81 -6.28
N LEU A 30 16.26 -2.57 -6.45
CA LEU A 30 16.33 -4.04 -6.46
C LEU A 30 17.19 -4.57 -7.62
N GLN A 31 17.13 -3.92 -8.79
CA GLN A 31 17.92 -4.30 -9.96
C GLN A 31 19.40 -3.92 -9.81
N LEU A 32 19.70 -2.78 -9.18
CA LEU A 32 21.07 -2.27 -9.05
C LEU A 32 21.84 -2.83 -7.85
N HIS A 33 21.20 -2.86 -6.69
CA HIS A 33 21.84 -3.15 -5.40
C HIS A 33 21.31 -4.43 -4.74
N GLY A 34 20.31 -5.07 -5.35
CA GLY A 34 19.75 -6.33 -4.88
C GLY A 34 18.84 -6.18 -3.67
N ALA A 35 18.34 -7.32 -3.18
CA ALA A 35 17.34 -7.38 -2.10
C ALA A 35 17.85 -6.90 -0.73
N GLY A 36 19.18 -6.74 -0.56
CA GLY A 36 19.79 -6.23 0.66
C GLY A 36 19.82 -4.71 0.78
N SER A 37 19.43 -3.97 -0.28
CA SER A 37 19.39 -2.50 -0.25
C SER A 37 18.37 -2.02 0.79
N PRO A 38 18.72 -1.04 1.65
CA PRO A 38 17.79 -0.45 2.62
C PRO A 38 16.50 0.07 1.97
N VAL A 39 16.59 0.59 0.74
CA VAL A 39 15.43 1.11 -0.01
C VAL A 39 14.47 -0.02 -0.40
N VAL A 40 15.02 -1.19 -0.77
CA VAL A 40 14.21 -2.37 -1.10
C VAL A 40 13.49 -2.90 0.13
N LEU A 41 14.20 -3.00 1.26
CA LEU A 41 13.60 -3.42 2.54
C LEU A 41 12.50 -2.45 2.99
N TYR A 42 12.72 -1.15 2.83
CA TYR A 42 11.68 -0.14 3.03
C TYR A 42 10.47 -0.38 2.12
N GLY A 43 10.70 -0.60 0.82
CA GLY A 43 9.65 -0.91 -0.15
C GLY A 43 8.81 -2.14 0.23
N VAL A 44 9.46 -3.20 0.72
CA VAL A 44 8.77 -4.40 1.25
C VAL A 44 7.92 -4.05 2.47
N GLY A 45 8.43 -3.23 3.39
CA GLY A 45 7.68 -2.74 4.53
C GLY A 45 6.43 -1.95 4.13
N VAL A 46 6.55 -1.05 3.15
CA VAL A 46 5.40 -0.30 2.62
C VAL A 46 4.40 -1.23 1.95
N ALA A 47 4.84 -2.18 1.13
CA ALA A 47 3.95 -3.15 0.51
C ALA A 47 3.18 -3.98 1.54
N ALA A 48 3.83 -4.40 2.62
CA ALA A 48 3.19 -5.10 3.73
C ALA A 48 2.15 -4.22 4.45
N ALA A 49 2.47 -2.94 4.70
CA ALA A 49 1.54 -1.99 5.31
C ALA A 49 0.30 -1.75 4.43
N VAL A 50 0.48 -1.63 3.12
CA VAL A 50 -0.64 -1.50 2.17
C VAL A 50 -1.48 -2.77 2.15
N ALA A 51 -0.85 -3.94 2.12
CA ALA A 51 -1.57 -5.23 2.17
C ALA A 51 -2.43 -5.35 3.44
N LEU A 52 -1.89 -4.99 4.61
CA LEU A 52 -2.63 -4.94 5.86
C LEU A 52 -3.78 -3.94 5.81
N THR A 53 -3.54 -2.75 5.25
CA THR A 53 -4.57 -1.72 5.08
C THR A 53 -5.73 -2.24 4.22
N VAL A 54 -5.42 -2.91 3.12
CA VAL A 54 -6.42 -3.57 2.25
C VAL A 54 -7.18 -4.63 3.05
N LEU A 55 -6.48 -5.52 3.76
CA LEU A 55 -7.12 -6.60 4.52
C LEU A 55 -8.04 -6.11 5.64
N ILE A 56 -7.74 -4.96 6.25
CA ILE A 56 -8.53 -4.41 7.35
C ILE A 56 -9.71 -3.59 6.82
N ILE A 57 -9.49 -2.75 5.81
CA ILE A 57 -10.46 -1.76 5.34
C ILE A 57 -11.37 -2.32 4.24
N LEU A 58 -10.86 -3.17 3.35
CA LEU A 58 -11.65 -3.68 2.23
C LEU A 58 -12.90 -4.48 2.67
N PRO A 59 -12.86 -5.34 3.71
CA PRO A 59 -14.05 -6.09 4.14
C PRO A 59 -15.15 -5.18 4.70
N SER A 60 -14.79 -4.10 5.40
CA SER A 60 -15.79 -3.17 5.95
C SER A 60 -16.50 -2.39 4.85
N ILE A 61 -15.79 -2.05 3.77
CA ILE A 61 -16.38 -1.42 2.59
C ILE A 61 -17.25 -2.42 1.79
N ALA A 62 -16.80 -3.67 1.66
CA ALA A 62 -17.49 -4.69 0.89
C ALA A 62 -18.75 -5.24 1.57
N ALA A 63 -18.77 -5.27 2.90
CA ALA A 63 -19.93 -5.71 3.68
C ALA A 63 -21.05 -4.65 3.77
N ASP A 64 -20.74 -3.38 3.49
CA ASP A 64 -21.69 -2.27 3.51
C ASP A 64 -22.40 -2.02 2.15
N ARG A 65 -22.16 -2.92 1.18
CA ARG A 65 -22.84 -2.96 -0.13
C ARG A 65 -23.90 -4.06 -0.17
#